data_AF-A0A8S0PK90-F1
#
_entry.id   AF-A0A8S0PK90-F1
#
_cell.length_a   1.000
_cell.length_b   1.000
_cell.length_c   1.000
_cell.angle_alpha   90.00
_cell.angle_beta   90.00
_cell.angle_gamma   90.00
#
_symmetry.space_group_name_H-M   'P 1'
#
loop_
_entity.id
_entity.type
_entity.pdbx_description
1 polymer ?
#
loop_
_entity_poly.entity_id
_entity_poly.type
_entity_poly.pdbx_seq_one_letter_code
_entity_poly.pdbx_strand_id
1 'polypeptide(L)'
;MAIVEVFLGAFLTVLLEKLASRELLKFLCRAVLTDAENKQTTNRAVNQWLNDLEDLAYDLDVLVDELNTIASLRKLKENKGSTSKLVYNDERLKHKFDLKAWVCVKDNFNAFKVTKCVLESVSSGKSDYRNFNMLQVTLKENLSNKKFLVVLDDIWNENYGDWDILRRPFLSGKSGSKIIITTRQEGVAKIMSHILAYHVTELSEDDAVSLLVQQAFGGKNIDANLDLRDNCKSVVRRCKNLPLAVKALQGLLRTKGPKEWEEVLESKIWMADEKSEILSALKLSY
;
A
#
# COMPACT_ATOMS: atom_id res chain seq x y z
N MET A 1 -25.14 -41.32 -12.38
CA MET A 1 -24.15 -40.24 -12.29
C MET A 1 -24.72 -39.03 -11.53
N ALA A 2 -25.86 -38.46 -11.97
CA ALA A 2 -26.48 -37.27 -11.34
C ALA A 2 -26.89 -37.42 -9.84
N ILE A 3 -27.28 -38.60 -9.38
CA ILE A 3 -27.72 -38.78 -7.98
C ILE A 3 -26.53 -38.78 -7.00
N VAL A 4 -25.37 -39.29 -7.41
CA VAL A 4 -24.17 -39.35 -6.54
C VAL A 4 -23.57 -37.96 -6.35
N GLU A 5 -23.60 -37.11 -7.38
CA GLU A 5 -23.13 -35.72 -7.31
C GLU A 5 -23.99 -34.83 -6.41
N VAL A 6 -25.32 -34.99 -6.47
CA VAL A 6 -26.26 -34.25 -5.59
C VAL A 6 -26.07 -34.66 -4.12
N PHE A 7 -25.87 -35.95 -3.86
CA PHE A 7 -25.62 -36.44 -2.50
C PHE A 7 -24.25 -36.02 -1.96
N LEU A 8 -23.19 -36.01 -2.77
CA LEU A 8 -21.87 -35.56 -2.33
C LEU A 8 -21.87 -34.05 -2.05
N GLY A 9 -22.53 -33.26 -2.89
CA GLY A 9 -22.67 -31.81 -2.71
C GLY A 9 -23.48 -31.46 -1.45
N ALA A 10 -24.62 -32.11 -1.22
CA ALA A 10 -25.43 -31.89 -0.02
C ALA A 10 -24.71 -32.37 1.25
N PHE A 11 -24.02 -33.52 1.18
CA PHE A 11 -23.24 -34.04 2.30
C PHE A 11 -22.06 -33.14 2.65
N LEU A 12 -21.28 -32.66 1.66
CA LEU A 12 -20.19 -31.71 1.87
C LEU A 12 -20.70 -30.38 2.43
N THR A 13 -21.84 -29.89 1.97
CA THR A 13 -22.44 -28.63 2.45
C THR A 13 -22.87 -28.76 3.91
N VAL A 14 -23.56 -29.86 4.26
CA VAL A 14 -23.96 -30.15 5.65
C VAL A 14 -22.75 -30.43 6.56
N LEU A 15 -21.71 -31.07 6.03
CA LEU A 15 -20.47 -31.34 6.76
C LEU A 15 -19.70 -30.03 7.03
N LEU A 16 -19.63 -29.13 6.04
CA LEU A 16 -19.01 -27.81 6.16
C LEU A 16 -19.77 -26.90 7.14
N GLU A 17 -21.11 -26.95 7.13
CA GLU A 17 -21.95 -26.20 8.09
C GLU A 17 -21.84 -26.75 9.52
N LYS A 18 -21.66 -28.07 9.69
CA LYS A 18 -21.54 -28.70 11.02
C LYS A 18 -20.11 -28.76 11.59
N LEU A 19 -19.07 -28.57 10.78
CA LEU A 19 -17.67 -28.61 11.18
C LEU A 19 -17.05 -27.22 11.35
N ALA A 20 -17.74 -26.32 12.03
CA ALA A 20 -17.32 -24.94 12.27
C ALA A 20 -16.01 -24.76 13.08
N SER A 21 -15.29 -25.84 13.43
CA SER A 21 -13.96 -25.76 14.04
C SER A 21 -12.86 -25.71 12.98
N ARG A 22 -12.13 -24.59 12.97
CA ARG A 22 -10.98 -24.33 12.09
C ARG A 22 -9.90 -25.42 12.16
N GLU A 23 -9.81 -26.15 13.28
CA GLU A 23 -8.84 -27.25 13.47
C GLU A 23 -9.28 -28.57 12.82
N LEU A 24 -10.58 -28.89 12.85
CA LEU A 24 -11.11 -30.09 12.20
C LEU A 24 -11.10 -29.95 10.68
N LEU A 25 -11.39 -28.75 10.17
CA LEU A 25 -11.32 -28.44 8.74
C LEU A 25 -9.89 -28.63 8.19
N LYS A 26 -8.88 -28.12 8.90
CA LYS A 26 -7.46 -28.32 8.56
C LYS A 26 -7.08 -29.81 8.52
N PHE A 27 -7.55 -30.58 9.50
CA PHE A 27 -7.26 -32.00 9.58
C PHE A 27 -7.85 -32.78 8.39
N LEU A 28 -9.12 -32.50 8.05
CA LEU A 28 -9.81 -33.11 6.92
C LEU A 28 -9.18 -32.74 5.58
N CYS A 29 -8.87 -31.45 5.36
CA CYS A 29 -8.17 -31.01 4.15
C CYS A 29 -6.83 -31.74 3.98
N ARG A 30 -6.04 -31.88 5.06
CA ARG A 30 -4.79 -32.64 5.03
C ARG A 30 -5.00 -34.11 4.68
N ALA A 31 -5.99 -34.76 5.29
CA ALA A 31 -6.26 -36.16 5.04
C ALA A 31 -6.68 -36.41 3.57
N VAL A 32 -7.55 -35.56 3.03
CA VAL A 32 -8.02 -35.65 1.63
C VAL A 32 -6.88 -35.36 0.65
N LEU A 33 -6.06 -34.34 0.90
CA LEU A 33 -4.90 -34.02 0.06
C LEU A 33 -3.86 -35.14 0.07
N THR A 34 -3.56 -35.72 1.24
CA THR A 34 -2.61 -36.83 1.36
C THR A 34 -3.09 -38.07 0.60
N ASP A 35 -4.39 -38.40 0.68
CA ASP A 35 -4.96 -39.52 -0.08
C ASP A 35 -4.96 -39.25 -1.59
N ALA A 36 -5.23 -38.01 -2.01
CA ALA A 36 -5.19 -37.60 -3.40
C ALA A 36 -3.76 -37.64 -3.99
N GLU A 37 -2.77 -37.10 -3.28
CA GLU A 37 -1.36 -37.15 -3.67
C GLU A 37 -0.85 -38.59 -3.86
N ASN A 38 -1.23 -39.50 -2.96
CA ASN A 38 -0.89 -40.92 -3.10
C ASN A 38 -1.53 -41.57 -4.34
N LYS A 39 -2.70 -41.10 -4.75
CA LYS A 39 -3.45 -41.64 -5.91
C LYS A 39 -3.12 -40.95 -7.23
N GLN A 40 -2.38 -39.85 -7.23
CA GLN A 40 -2.14 -39.03 -8.43
C GLN A 40 -1.37 -39.76 -9.55
N THR A 41 -0.47 -40.68 -9.19
CA THR A 41 0.37 -41.43 -10.14
C THR A 41 -0.38 -42.54 -10.87
N THR A 42 -1.49 -42.99 -10.29
CA THR A 42 -2.28 -44.13 -10.79
C THR A 42 -3.64 -43.71 -11.34
N ASN A 43 -4.20 -42.60 -10.86
CA ASN A 43 -5.51 -42.10 -11.28
C ASN A 43 -5.39 -40.76 -12.01
N ARG A 44 -5.61 -40.80 -13.33
CA ARG A 44 -5.53 -39.62 -14.21
C ARG A 44 -6.53 -38.51 -13.83
N ALA A 45 -7.72 -38.86 -13.35
CA ALA A 45 -8.71 -37.87 -12.93
C ALA A 45 -8.29 -37.15 -11.64
N VAL A 46 -7.68 -37.88 -10.69
CA VAL A 46 -7.13 -37.30 -9.46
C VAL A 46 -5.94 -36.38 -9.77
N ASN A 47 -5.06 -36.78 -10.70
CA ASN A 47 -3.95 -35.94 -11.16
C ASN A 47 -4.44 -34.62 -11.78
N GLN A 48 -5.44 -34.69 -12.68
CA GLN A 48 -6.01 -33.48 -13.27
C GLN A 48 -6.63 -32.57 -12.20
N TRP A 49 -7.38 -33.15 -11.27
CA TRP A 49 -7.98 -32.40 -10.17
C TRP A 49 -6.93 -31.72 -9.26
N LEU A 50 -5.79 -32.38 -8.99
CA LEU A 50 -4.70 -31.78 -8.22
C LEU A 50 -4.03 -30.62 -8.97
N ASN A 51 -3.85 -30.72 -10.29
CA ASN A 51 -3.30 -29.63 -11.09
C ASN A 51 -4.25 -28.42 -11.10
N ASP A 52 -5.56 -28.64 -11.31
CA ASP A 52 -6.55 -27.57 -11.29
C ASP A 52 -6.64 -26.90 -9.90
N LEU A 53 -6.44 -27.69 -8.82
CA LEU A 53 -6.38 -27.19 -7.45
C LEU A 53 -5.10 -26.40 -7.18
N GLU A 54 -3.97 -26.82 -7.74
CA GLU A 54 -2.70 -26.08 -7.66
C GLU A 54 -2.84 -24.72 -8.35
N ASP A 55 -3.41 -24.68 -9.55
CA ASP A 55 -3.71 -23.44 -10.28
C ASP A 55 -4.62 -22.51 -9.47
N LEU A 56 -5.70 -23.04 -8.88
CA LEU A 56 -6.60 -22.26 -8.03
C LEU A 56 -5.89 -21.76 -6.75
N ALA A 57 -5.01 -22.56 -6.16
CA ALA A 57 -4.23 -22.15 -5.00
C ALA A 57 -3.25 -21.01 -5.35
N TYR A 58 -2.66 -21.03 -6.54
CA TYR A 58 -1.87 -19.91 -7.07
C TYR A 58 -2.70 -18.63 -7.20
N ASP A 59 -3.89 -18.71 -7.79
CA ASP A 59 -4.80 -17.56 -7.92
C ASP A 59 -5.22 -17.00 -6.55
N LEU A 60 -5.51 -17.89 -5.58
CA LEU A 60 -5.85 -17.50 -4.22
C LEU A 60 -4.66 -16.88 -3.46
N ASP A 61 -3.44 -17.36 -3.64
CA ASP A 61 -2.24 -16.77 -3.02
C ASP A 61 -1.99 -15.35 -3.54
N VAL A 62 -2.22 -15.11 -4.84
CA VAL A 62 -2.18 -13.76 -5.44
C VAL A 62 -3.22 -12.84 -4.79
N LEU A 63 -4.46 -13.31 -4.61
CA LEU A 63 -5.53 -12.54 -3.96
C LEU A 63 -5.26 -12.28 -2.48
N VAL A 64 -4.71 -13.27 -1.75
CA VAL A 64 -4.31 -13.13 -0.34
C VAL A 64 -3.21 -12.09 -0.21
N ASP A 65 -2.24 -12.05 -1.11
CA ASP A 65 -1.20 -11.02 -1.11
C ASP A 65 -1.73 -9.63 -1.46
N GLU A 66 -2.71 -9.53 -2.35
CA GLU A 66 -3.41 -8.26 -2.61
C GLU A 66 -4.17 -7.77 -1.38
N LEU A 67 -4.94 -8.64 -0.74
CA LEU A 67 -5.66 -8.31 0.49
C LEU A 67 -4.71 -7.91 1.61
N ASN A 68 -3.57 -8.59 1.76
CA ASN A 68 -2.54 -8.23 2.74
C ASN A 68 -1.92 -6.86 2.43
N THR A 69 -1.66 -6.56 1.16
CA THR A 69 -1.12 -5.26 0.73
C THR A 69 -2.14 -4.14 0.98
N ILE A 70 -3.41 -4.37 0.65
CA ILE A 70 -4.53 -3.45 0.91
C ILE A 70 -4.73 -3.27 2.42
N ALA A 71 -4.68 -4.34 3.21
CA ALA A 71 -4.81 -4.27 4.67
C ALA A 71 -3.64 -3.48 5.29
N SER A 72 -2.43 -3.66 4.78
CA SER A 72 -1.27 -2.86 5.18
C SER A 72 -1.47 -1.39 4.81
N LEU A 73 -1.88 -1.09 3.57
CA LEU A 73 -2.23 0.27 3.14
C LEU A 73 -3.33 0.91 4.01
N ARG A 74 -4.36 0.16 4.37
CA ARG A 74 -5.46 0.63 5.26
C ARG A 74 -4.97 0.88 6.68
N LYS A 75 -4.20 -0.03 7.27
CA LYS A 75 -3.64 0.15 8.62
C LYS A 75 -2.62 1.28 8.70
N LEU A 76 -1.98 1.61 7.59
CA LEU A 76 -1.04 2.73 7.48
C LEU A 76 -1.75 4.07 7.24
N LYS A 77 -3.01 4.07 6.77
CA LYS A 77 -3.87 5.26 6.83
C LYS A 77 -4.09 5.73 8.27
N GLU A 78 -4.17 4.79 9.20
CA GLU A 78 -4.32 5.06 10.65
C GLU A 78 -3.01 5.53 11.29
N ASN A 79 -1.85 5.27 10.67
CA ASN A 79 -0.53 5.67 11.18
C ASN A 79 0.20 6.65 10.26
N LYS A 80 -0.05 7.95 10.42
CA LYS A 80 0.88 9.08 10.14
C LYS A 80 1.74 9.09 8.86
N GLY A 81 1.20 9.66 7.78
CA GLY A 81 1.97 10.43 6.76
C GLY A 81 2.88 9.64 5.79
N SER A 82 2.78 9.96 4.49
CA SER A 82 3.43 9.29 3.35
C SER A 82 3.22 7.78 3.39
N THR A 83 1.99 7.37 3.06
CA THR A 83 1.48 5.99 3.07
C THR A 83 2.41 4.99 2.40
N SER A 84 3.07 5.39 1.32
CA SER A 84 4.03 4.56 0.60
C SER A 84 5.24 4.18 1.47
N LYS A 85 5.84 5.12 2.23
CA LYS A 85 7.11 4.89 2.99
C LYS A 85 6.91 3.87 4.09
N LEU A 86 5.72 3.90 4.67
CA LEU A 86 5.36 2.98 5.73
C LEU A 86 5.11 1.58 5.18
N VAL A 87 4.47 1.43 4.01
CA VAL A 87 4.31 0.12 3.36
C VAL A 87 5.68 -0.44 3.01
N TYR A 88 6.54 0.37 2.42
CA TYR A 88 7.88 -0.06 2.05
C TYR A 88 8.70 -0.53 3.26
N ASN A 89 8.53 0.09 4.44
CA ASN A 89 9.28 -0.27 5.64
C ASN A 89 8.57 -1.29 6.55
N ASP A 90 7.40 -1.81 6.17
CA ASP A 90 6.68 -2.79 7.00
C ASP A 90 7.49 -4.10 7.12
N GLU A 91 7.83 -4.47 8.35
CA GLU A 91 8.58 -5.70 8.69
C GLU A 91 7.88 -6.96 8.16
N ARG A 92 6.55 -6.98 8.13
CA ARG A 92 5.75 -8.10 7.64
C ARG A 92 5.95 -8.34 6.14
N LEU A 93 6.34 -7.29 5.41
CA LEU A 93 6.61 -7.35 3.98
C LEU A 93 8.08 -7.63 3.67
N LYS A 94 9.00 -7.54 4.65
CA LYS A 94 10.44 -7.76 4.40
C LYS A 94 10.75 -9.16 3.87
N HIS A 95 10.07 -10.19 4.38
CA HIS A 95 10.31 -11.58 3.99
C HIS A 95 9.44 -12.03 2.81
N LYS A 96 8.55 -11.17 2.30
CA LYS A 96 7.63 -11.50 1.18
C LYS A 96 8.21 -11.18 -0.20
N PHE A 97 9.25 -10.36 -0.26
CA PHE A 97 9.85 -9.88 -1.51
C PHE A 97 11.36 -10.09 -1.45
N ASP A 98 11.91 -10.67 -2.51
CA ASP A 98 13.35 -10.88 -2.69
C ASP A 98 14.08 -9.55 -2.94
N LEU A 99 13.40 -8.62 -3.63
CA LEU A 99 13.94 -7.33 -4.02
C LEU A 99 12.99 -6.20 -3.65
N LYS A 100 13.56 -5.08 -3.21
CA LYS A 100 12.82 -3.88 -2.86
C LYS A 100 13.52 -2.64 -3.43
N ALA A 101 12.74 -1.74 -4.02
CA ALA A 101 13.26 -0.46 -4.50
C ALA A 101 12.29 0.68 -4.18
N TRP A 102 12.85 1.84 -3.88
CA TRP A 102 12.12 3.09 -3.72
C TRP A 102 12.74 4.15 -4.62
N VAL A 103 11.95 4.70 -5.55
CA VAL A 103 12.41 5.76 -6.43
C VAL A 103 11.46 6.94 -6.34
N CYS A 104 11.96 8.07 -5.87
CA CYS A 104 11.25 9.35 -5.94
C CYS A 104 11.55 10.01 -7.28
N VAL A 105 10.52 10.27 -8.09
CA VAL A 105 10.66 10.89 -9.40
C VAL A 105 10.41 12.38 -9.27
N LYS A 106 11.46 13.10 -8.89
CA LYS A 106 11.42 14.58 -8.89
C LYS A 106 11.29 15.10 -10.32
N ASP A 107 10.69 16.29 -10.48
CA ASP A 107 10.32 17.01 -11.70
C ASP A 107 10.96 16.55 -13.03
N ASN A 108 10.12 16.48 -14.08
CA ASN A 108 10.39 15.91 -15.41
C ASN A 108 10.71 14.41 -15.39
N PHE A 109 9.63 13.62 -15.55
CA PHE A 109 9.72 12.18 -15.73
C PHE A 109 10.69 11.81 -16.86
N ASN A 110 11.52 10.82 -16.59
CA ASN A 110 12.47 10.30 -17.56
C ASN A 110 12.62 8.80 -17.32
N ALA A 111 12.08 7.98 -18.23
CA ALA A 111 12.06 6.52 -18.08
C ALA A 111 13.47 5.96 -17.86
N PHE A 112 14.48 6.49 -18.56
CA PHE A 112 15.88 6.10 -18.36
C PHE A 112 16.36 6.36 -16.93
N LYS A 113 16.14 7.56 -16.37
CA LYS A 113 16.54 7.89 -14.99
C LYS A 113 15.81 7.00 -13.99
N VAL A 114 14.52 6.78 -14.17
CA VAL A 114 13.72 5.93 -13.27
C VAL A 114 14.21 4.48 -13.30
N THR A 115 14.35 3.88 -14.49
CA THR A 115 14.87 2.51 -14.65
C THR A 115 16.26 2.39 -14.01
N LYS A 116 17.11 3.42 -14.13
CA LYS A 116 18.46 3.42 -13.56
C LYS A 116 18.42 3.40 -12.04
N CYS A 117 17.62 4.27 -11.43
CA CYS A 117 17.46 4.31 -9.98
C CYS A 117 16.89 2.99 -9.43
N VAL A 118 15.95 2.36 -10.14
CA VAL A 118 15.41 1.04 -9.74
C VAL A 118 16.52 -0.01 -9.81
N LEU A 119 17.26 -0.08 -10.92
CA LEU A 119 18.34 -1.05 -11.10
C LEU A 119 19.43 -0.90 -10.03
N GLU A 120 19.85 0.32 -9.74
CA GLU A 120 20.83 0.60 -8.68
C GLU A 120 20.31 0.25 -7.27
N SER A 121 18.99 0.19 -7.07
CA SER A 121 18.40 -0.23 -5.79
C SER A 121 18.35 -1.75 -5.63
N VAL A 122 18.20 -2.50 -6.73
CA VAL A 122 18.03 -3.97 -6.70
C VAL A 122 19.29 -4.74 -7.05
N SER A 123 20.34 -4.05 -7.49
CA SER A 123 21.63 -4.64 -7.85
C SER A 123 22.76 -4.05 -7.00
N SER A 124 23.80 -4.85 -6.73
CA SER A 124 24.94 -4.44 -5.90
C SER A 124 26.01 -3.65 -6.67
N GLY A 125 25.83 -3.41 -7.97
CA GLY A 125 26.82 -2.78 -8.85
C GLY A 125 26.35 -1.44 -9.39
N LYS A 126 27.20 -0.41 -9.27
CA LYS A 126 27.04 0.85 -10.02
C LYS A 126 27.75 0.71 -11.35
N SER A 127 27.04 0.91 -12.44
CA SER A 127 27.61 0.85 -13.80
C SER A 127 27.21 2.08 -14.59
N ASP A 128 28.13 2.55 -15.45
CA ASP A 128 27.88 3.67 -16.36
C ASP A 128 27.06 3.19 -17.55
N TYR A 129 25.76 2.98 -17.31
CA TYR A 129 24.82 2.67 -18.39
C TYR A 129 24.58 3.93 -19.22
N ARG A 130 25.06 3.95 -20.48
CA ARG A 130 24.79 5.04 -21.43
C ARG A 130 23.63 4.76 -22.38
N ASN A 131 23.22 3.50 -22.48
CA ASN A 131 22.19 3.03 -23.39
C ASN A 131 20.96 2.55 -22.61
N PHE A 132 19.80 3.13 -22.93
CA PHE A 132 18.54 2.77 -22.29
C PHE A 132 18.14 1.31 -22.51
N ASN A 133 18.39 0.75 -23.70
CA ASN A 133 18.07 -0.64 -23.98
C ASN A 133 18.87 -1.59 -23.08
N MET A 134 20.18 -1.34 -22.92
CA MET A 134 21.01 -2.15 -22.01
C MET A 134 20.51 -2.08 -20.58
N LEU A 135 20.08 -0.90 -20.14
CA LEU A 135 19.51 -0.69 -18.81
C LEU A 135 18.23 -1.51 -18.61
N GLN A 136 17.34 -1.54 -19.61
CA GLN A 136 16.12 -2.34 -19.58
C GLN A 136 16.39 -3.84 -19.55
N VAL A 137 17.32 -4.33 -20.38
CA VAL A 137 17.72 -5.74 -20.41
C VAL A 137 18.33 -6.15 -19.08
N THR A 138 19.25 -5.34 -18.54
CA THR A 138 19.92 -5.63 -17.27
C THR A 138 18.92 -5.64 -16.11
N LEU A 139 17.98 -4.69 -16.06
CA LEU A 139 16.93 -4.69 -15.06
C LEU A 139 16.04 -5.93 -15.19
N LYS A 140 15.62 -6.28 -16.41
CA LYS A 140 14.80 -7.47 -16.68
C LYS A 140 15.47 -8.73 -16.13
N GLU A 141 16.75 -8.93 -16.40
CA GLU A 141 17.54 -10.07 -15.92
C GLU A 141 17.67 -10.10 -14.39
N ASN A 142 17.85 -8.94 -13.76
CA ASN A 142 17.92 -8.84 -12.30
C ASN A 142 16.60 -9.17 -11.61
N LEU A 143 15.47 -8.84 -12.25
CA LEU A 143 14.11 -9.10 -11.75
C LEU A 143 13.60 -10.51 -12.09
N SER A 144 14.18 -11.17 -13.10
CA SER A 144 13.76 -12.50 -13.53
C SER A 144 13.78 -13.51 -12.38
N ASN A 145 12.67 -14.25 -12.24
CA ASN A 145 12.45 -15.27 -11.21
C ASN A 145 12.49 -14.76 -9.76
N LYS A 146 12.45 -13.45 -9.53
CA LYS A 146 12.39 -12.83 -8.20
C LYS A 146 11.07 -12.12 -7.99
N LYS A 147 10.55 -12.20 -6.77
CA LYS A 147 9.37 -11.47 -6.32
C LYS A 147 9.83 -10.10 -5.80
N PHE A 148 9.37 -9.02 -6.40
CA PHE A 148 9.82 -7.67 -6.04
C PHE A 148 8.71 -6.75 -5.55
N LEU A 149 9.08 -5.75 -4.76
CA LEU A 149 8.26 -4.59 -4.42
C LEU A 149 8.96 -3.31 -4.86
N VAL A 150 8.39 -2.59 -5.81
CA VAL A 150 8.94 -1.30 -6.28
C VAL A 150 7.95 -0.18 -5.97
N VAL A 151 8.43 0.88 -5.32
CA VAL A 151 7.67 2.11 -5.09
C VAL A 151 8.19 3.20 -6.01
N LEU A 152 7.31 3.73 -6.85
CA LEU A 152 7.54 4.92 -7.68
C LEU A 152 6.77 6.09 -7.07
N ASP A 153 7.49 6.94 -6.36
CA ASP A 153 6.92 8.00 -5.52
C ASP A 153 6.89 9.35 -6.27
N ASP A 154 5.74 10.03 -6.18
CA ASP A 154 5.45 11.35 -6.77
C ASP A 154 5.61 11.37 -8.29
N ILE A 155 4.81 10.58 -9.00
CA ILE A 155 4.76 10.50 -10.46
C ILE A 155 3.85 11.58 -11.06
N TRP A 156 4.27 12.19 -12.17
CA TRP A 156 3.53 13.28 -12.85
C TRP A 156 3.28 13.07 -14.35
N ASN A 157 3.86 12.05 -14.97
CA ASN A 157 3.79 11.88 -16.42
C ASN A 157 2.50 11.21 -16.87
N GLU A 158 1.76 11.83 -17.78
CA GLU A 158 0.54 11.27 -18.36
C GLU A 158 0.75 10.66 -19.76
N ASN A 159 2.00 10.56 -20.24
CA ASN A 159 2.29 9.91 -21.50
C ASN A 159 2.27 8.37 -21.36
N TYR A 160 1.25 7.73 -21.93
CA TYR A 160 1.11 6.27 -21.92
C TYR A 160 2.31 5.54 -22.56
N GLY A 161 2.89 6.06 -23.63
CA GLY A 161 4.02 5.42 -24.33
C GLY A 161 5.27 5.33 -23.46
N ASP A 162 5.56 6.39 -22.71
CA ASP A 162 6.67 6.40 -21.75
C ASP A 162 6.46 5.37 -20.62
N TRP A 163 5.23 5.19 -20.15
CA TRP A 163 4.86 4.15 -19.19
C TRP A 163 5.00 2.76 -19.76
N ASP A 164 4.54 2.57 -21.00
CA ASP A 164 4.66 1.29 -21.69
C ASP A 164 6.12 0.87 -21.79
N ILE A 165 7.02 1.81 -22.08
CA ILE A 165 8.44 1.52 -22.12
C ILE A 165 8.97 1.23 -20.71
N LEU A 166 8.67 2.07 -19.71
CA LEU A 166 9.14 1.87 -18.34
C LEU A 166 8.70 0.52 -17.74
N ARG A 167 7.48 0.04 -18.02
CA ARG A 167 6.94 -1.18 -17.40
C ARG A 167 7.55 -2.48 -17.93
N ARG A 168 8.12 -2.49 -19.15
CA ARG A 168 8.60 -3.70 -19.84
C ARG A 168 9.54 -4.59 -19.01
N PRO A 169 10.57 -4.06 -18.31
CA PRO A 169 11.47 -4.89 -17.52
C PRO A 169 10.76 -5.57 -16.35
N PHE A 170 9.71 -4.97 -15.79
CA PHE A 170 8.99 -5.50 -14.63
C PHE A 170 8.12 -6.71 -14.96
N LEU A 171 7.78 -6.92 -16.24
CA LEU A 171 7.00 -8.06 -16.70
C LEU A 171 7.74 -9.40 -16.55
N SER A 172 9.06 -9.40 -16.31
CA SER A 172 9.82 -10.62 -16.03
C SER A 172 9.80 -11.07 -14.57
N GLY A 173 9.16 -10.30 -13.69
CA GLY A 173 9.05 -10.61 -12.27
C GLY A 173 8.29 -11.91 -12.00
N LYS A 174 8.61 -12.55 -10.87
CA LYS A 174 7.83 -13.68 -10.35
C LYS A 174 6.41 -13.21 -9.98
N SER A 175 5.44 -14.12 -10.08
CA SER A 175 4.07 -13.87 -9.60
C SER A 175 4.05 -13.34 -8.16
N GLY A 176 3.11 -12.44 -7.89
CA GLY A 176 3.02 -11.71 -6.63
C GLY A 176 3.95 -10.50 -6.51
N SER A 177 4.77 -10.19 -7.53
CA SER A 177 5.51 -8.92 -7.57
C SER A 177 4.55 -7.72 -7.63
N LYS A 178 4.90 -6.63 -6.94
CA LYS A 178 4.03 -5.45 -6.82
C LYS A 178 4.78 -4.17 -7.16
N ILE A 179 4.09 -3.26 -7.85
CA ILE A 179 4.54 -1.88 -8.08
C ILE A 179 3.52 -0.96 -7.41
N ILE A 180 3.97 -0.08 -6.54
CA ILE A 180 3.15 0.95 -5.89
C ILE A 180 3.53 2.28 -6.52
N ILE A 181 2.52 3.05 -6.94
CA ILE A 181 2.71 4.36 -7.52
C ILE A 181 1.97 5.37 -6.67
N THR A 182 2.63 6.48 -6.35
CA THR A 182 1.96 7.64 -5.77
C THR A 182 1.98 8.78 -6.77
N THR A 183 0.86 9.49 -6.88
CA THR A 183 0.69 10.61 -7.79
C THR A 183 -0.32 11.59 -7.19
N ARG A 184 -0.16 12.86 -7.54
CA ARG A 184 -1.15 13.92 -7.27
C ARG A 184 -2.07 14.17 -8.47
N GLN A 185 -1.79 13.55 -9.61
CA GLN A 185 -2.50 13.76 -10.86
C GLN A 185 -3.44 12.59 -11.15
N GLU A 186 -4.72 12.92 -11.30
CA GLU A 186 -5.76 11.93 -11.57
C GLU A 186 -5.58 11.29 -12.95
N GLY A 187 -5.05 12.01 -13.95
CA GLY A 187 -4.79 11.45 -15.28
C GLY A 187 -3.72 10.35 -15.23
N VAL A 188 -2.63 10.55 -14.47
CA VAL A 188 -1.67 9.48 -14.15
C VAL A 188 -2.38 8.28 -13.53
N ALA A 189 -3.22 8.52 -12.51
CA ALA A 189 -3.94 7.44 -11.85
C ALA A 189 -4.82 6.66 -12.84
N LYS A 190 -5.55 7.34 -13.73
CA LYS A 190 -6.40 6.75 -14.77
C LYS A 190 -5.62 5.91 -15.79
N ILE A 191 -4.45 6.39 -16.22
CA ILE A 191 -3.55 5.64 -17.10
C ILE A 191 -3.12 4.32 -16.44
N MET A 192 -2.93 4.35 -15.12
CA MET A 192 -2.52 3.20 -14.32
C MET A 192 -3.69 2.38 -13.75
N SER A 193 -4.93 2.89 -13.79
CA SER A 193 -6.06 2.38 -12.97
C SER A 193 -6.71 1.13 -13.52
N HIS A 194 -6.13 0.46 -14.51
CA HIS A 194 -6.65 -0.83 -14.98
C HIS A 194 -6.58 -1.93 -13.90
N ILE A 195 -5.94 -1.67 -12.75
CA ILE A 195 -5.66 -2.69 -11.71
C ILE A 195 -6.20 -2.30 -10.32
N LEU A 196 -5.78 -1.18 -9.72
CA LEU A 196 -6.28 -0.72 -8.40
C LEU A 196 -5.86 0.73 -8.13
N ALA A 197 -6.80 1.67 -7.99
CA ALA A 197 -6.51 3.05 -7.57
C ALA A 197 -6.99 3.27 -6.13
N TYR A 198 -6.08 3.72 -5.24
CA TYR A 198 -6.42 4.10 -3.87
C TYR A 198 -6.35 5.61 -3.71
N HIS A 199 -7.52 6.24 -3.58
CA HIS A 199 -7.58 7.67 -3.27
C HIS A 199 -7.26 7.88 -1.79
N VAL A 200 -6.14 8.55 -1.49
CA VAL A 200 -5.81 8.96 -0.13
C VAL A 200 -6.75 10.10 0.25
N THR A 201 -7.66 9.84 1.18
CA THR A 201 -8.58 10.85 1.72
C THR A 201 -7.98 11.55 2.94
N GLU A 202 -8.65 12.61 3.37
CA GLU A 202 -8.47 13.23 4.68
C GLU A 202 -8.61 12.21 5.82
N LEU A 203 -8.01 12.55 6.98
CA LEU A 203 -8.19 11.78 8.21
C LEU A 203 -9.60 11.98 8.76
N SER A 204 -10.07 11.04 9.57
CA SER A 204 -11.20 11.33 10.46
C SER A 204 -10.81 12.44 11.43
N GLU A 205 -11.80 13.18 11.95
CA GLU A 205 -11.54 14.23 12.94
C GLU A 205 -10.82 13.65 14.18
N ASP A 206 -11.25 12.49 14.67
CA ASP A 206 -10.64 11.84 15.84
C ASP A 206 -9.19 11.38 15.56
N ASP A 207 -8.90 10.85 14.36
CA ASP A 207 -7.52 10.50 13.96
C ASP A 207 -6.64 11.73 13.81
N ALA A 208 -7.19 12.82 13.27
CA ALA A 208 -6.48 14.09 13.14
C ALA A 208 -6.18 14.71 14.52
N VAL A 209 -7.12 14.66 15.46
CA VAL A 209 -6.91 15.09 16.86
C VAL A 209 -5.84 14.21 17.51
N SER A 210 -5.92 12.89 17.34
CA SER A 210 -4.91 11.96 17.86
C SER A 210 -3.52 12.27 17.29
N LEU A 211 -3.43 12.57 15.99
CA LEU A 211 -2.20 13.00 15.34
C LEU A 211 -1.65 14.29 15.97
N LEU A 212 -2.49 15.31 16.18
CA LEU A 212 -2.12 16.59 16.79
C LEU A 212 -1.60 16.43 18.22
N VAL A 213 -2.19 15.54 18.98
CA VAL A 213 -1.94 15.39 20.43
C VAL A 213 -0.70 14.57 20.72
N GLN A 214 -0.44 13.53 19.92
CA GLN A 214 0.62 12.55 20.19
C GLN A 214 2.02 13.16 20.36
N GLN A 215 2.31 14.32 19.74
CA GLN A 215 3.59 15.03 19.94
C GLN A 215 3.49 16.44 20.50
N ALA A 216 2.32 17.09 20.49
CA ALA A 216 2.17 18.40 21.13
C ALA A 216 2.19 18.29 22.67
N PHE A 217 1.70 17.17 23.23
CA PHE A 217 1.52 17.00 24.68
C PHE A 217 2.28 15.80 25.27
N GLY A 218 3.24 15.22 24.54
CA GLY A 218 4.04 14.09 25.02
C GLY A 218 3.23 12.84 25.40
N GLY A 219 2.07 12.63 24.77
CA GLY A 219 1.21 11.46 25.04
C GLY A 219 0.34 11.57 26.29
N LYS A 220 0.21 12.74 26.90
CA LYS A 220 -0.76 12.96 28.00
C LYS A 220 -2.19 12.74 27.51
N ASN A 221 -3.01 12.07 28.33
CA ASN A 221 -4.42 11.88 28.05
C ASN A 221 -5.16 13.23 28.14
N ILE A 222 -5.59 13.73 26.99
CA ILE A 222 -6.39 14.95 26.83
C ILE A 222 -7.89 14.73 27.12
N ASP A 223 -8.36 13.49 27.22
CA ASP A 223 -9.79 13.19 27.43
C ASP A 223 -10.30 13.71 28.79
N ALA A 224 -9.38 13.99 29.72
CA ALA A 224 -9.69 14.61 31.01
C ALA A 224 -9.91 16.13 30.93
N ASN A 225 -9.59 16.79 29.80
CA ASN A 225 -9.72 18.23 29.61
C ASN A 225 -10.53 18.54 28.34
N LEU A 226 -11.84 18.75 28.54
CA LEU A 226 -12.81 19.00 27.46
C LEU A 226 -12.47 20.25 26.64
N ASP A 227 -12.08 21.34 27.29
CA ASP A 227 -11.70 22.60 26.62
C ASP A 227 -10.50 22.42 25.68
N LEU A 228 -9.51 21.64 26.12
CA LEU A 228 -8.33 21.33 25.32
C LEU A 228 -8.68 20.45 24.11
N ARG A 229 -9.62 19.51 24.27
CA ARG A 229 -10.11 18.65 23.18
C ARG A 229 -10.85 19.46 22.12
N ASP A 230 -11.69 20.41 22.53
CA ASP A 230 -12.44 21.27 21.60
C ASP A 230 -11.52 22.26 20.86
N ASN A 231 -10.49 22.77 21.53
CA ASN A 231 -9.42 23.54 20.88
C ASN A 231 -8.67 22.70 19.84
N CYS A 232 -8.30 21.45 20.17
CA CYS A 232 -7.68 20.53 19.22
C CYS A 232 -8.58 20.26 18.00
N LYS A 233 -9.89 20.06 18.22
CA LYS A 233 -10.87 19.89 17.14
C LYS A 233 -10.94 21.12 16.23
N SER A 234 -10.91 22.32 16.80
CA SER A 234 -10.92 23.56 16.04
C SER A 234 -9.69 23.70 15.15
N VAL A 235 -8.51 23.32 15.66
CA VAL A 235 -7.26 23.27 14.89
C VAL A 235 -7.33 22.28 13.73
N VAL A 236 -7.79 21.05 13.97
CA VAL A 236 -7.84 20.04 12.89
C VAL A 236 -8.87 20.38 11.81
N ARG A 237 -10.02 20.95 12.21
CA ARG A 237 -11.03 21.47 11.25
C ARG A 237 -10.46 22.58 10.40
N ARG A 238 -9.69 23.50 11.00
CA ARG A 238 -9.00 24.57 10.27
C ARG A 238 -7.99 24.00 9.27
N CYS A 239 -7.36 22.87 9.60
CA CYS A 239 -6.47 22.12 8.70
C CYS A 239 -7.20 21.21 7.70
N LYS A 240 -8.54 21.19 7.67
CA LYS A 240 -9.37 20.23 6.90
C LYS A 240 -8.94 18.77 7.10
N ASN A 241 -8.54 18.41 8.32
CA ASN A 241 -8.06 17.08 8.68
C ASN A 241 -6.89 16.56 7.81
N LEU A 242 -6.16 17.46 7.13
CA LEU A 242 -5.03 17.09 6.28
C LEU A 242 -3.81 16.77 7.16
N PRO A 243 -3.25 15.55 7.10
CA PRO A 243 -2.17 15.13 8.00
C PRO A 243 -0.96 16.07 8.00
N LEU A 244 -0.62 16.64 6.83
CA LEU A 244 0.53 17.53 6.68
C LEU A 244 0.29 18.90 7.31
N ALA A 245 -0.90 19.49 7.09
CA ALA A 245 -1.29 20.76 7.71
C ALA A 245 -1.35 20.61 9.24
N VAL A 246 -1.95 19.52 9.72
CA VAL A 246 -2.02 19.20 11.16
C VAL A 246 -0.62 19.05 11.76
N LYS A 247 0.30 18.35 11.09
CA LYS A 247 1.70 18.21 11.56
C LYS A 247 2.46 19.55 11.58
N ALA A 248 2.23 20.41 10.58
CA ALA A 248 2.86 21.73 10.54
C ALA A 248 2.42 22.59 11.74
N LEU A 249 1.12 22.69 11.97
CA LEU A 249 0.60 23.42 13.13
C LEU A 249 0.96 22.73 14.46
N GLN A 250 0.98 21.40 14.52
CA GLN A 250 1.44 20.69 15.71
C GLN A 250 2.81 21.15 16.18
N GLY A 251 3.76 21.34 15.25
CA GLY A 251 5.10 21.82 15.55
C GLY A 251 5.11 23.22 16.16
N LEU A 252 4.29 24.13 15.60
CA LEU A 252 4.10 25.50 16.07
C LEU A 252 3.40 25.57 17.44
N LEU A 253 2.28 24.85 17.58
CA LEU A 253 1.43 24.91 18.77
C LEU A 253 2.11 24.34 20.01
N ARG A 254 3.11 23.45 19.84
CA ARG A 254 3.96 22.96 20.93
C ARG A 254 4.72 24.08 21.64
N THR A 255 5.02 25.20 20.96
CA THR A 255 5.74 26.33 21.54
C THR A 255 4.80 27.42 22.06
N LYS A 256 3.48 27.19 22.05
CA LYS A 256 2.45 28.21 22.33
C LYS A 256 1.49 27.75 23.43
N GLY A 257 1.04 28.71 24.25
CA GLY A 257 0.01 28.49 25.26
C GLY A 257 -1.42 28.51 24.68
N PRO A 258 -2.44 28.01 25.40
CA PRO A 258 -3.81 27.91 24.90
C PRO A 258 -4.41 29.22 24.35
N LYS A 259 -4.07 30.38 24.91
CA LYS A 259 -4.55 31.69 24.41
C LYS A 259 -3.96 32.05 23.04
N GLU A 260 -2.71 31.69 22.80
CA GLU A 260 -2.05 31.96 21.52
C GLU A 260 -2.51 31.03 20.40
N TRP A 261 -3.19 29.91 20.75
CA TRP A 261 -3.78 29.03 19.76
C TRP A 261 -4.93 29.72 19.01
N GLU A 262 -5.71 30.54 19.73
CA GLU A 262 -6.80 31.33 19.15
C GLU A 262 -6.25 32.33 18.13
N GLU A 263 -5.15 33.02 18.44
CA GLU A 263 -4.47 33.92 17.49
C GLU A 263 -4.00 33.20 16.22
N VAL A 264 -3.49 31.97 16.36
CA VAL A 264 -3.10 31.13 15.20
C VAL A 264 -4.32 30.75 14.38
N LEU A 265 -5.44 30.41 15.02
CA LEU A 265 -6.70 30.04 14.35
C LEU A 265 -7.35 31.22 13.64
N GLU A 266 -7.23 32.43 14.18
CA GLU A 266 -7.81 33.67 13.64
C GLU A 266 -6.89 34.41 12.65
N SER A 267 -5.67 33.91 12.46
CA SER A 267 -4.69 34.56 11.59
C SER A 267 -5.21 34.82 10.17
N LYS A 268 -4.94 36.02 9.67
CA LYS A 268 -5.27 36.43 8.29
C LYS A 268 -4.56 35.59 7.23
N ILE A 269 -3.49 34.85 7.59
CA ILE A 269 -2.77 33.96 6.68
C ILE A 269 -3.70 32.88 6.12
N TRP A 270 -4.69 32.43 6.90
CA TRP A 270 -5.70 31.47 6.43
C TRP A 270 -6.56 32.01 5.28
N MET A 271 -6.72 33.34 5.18
CA MET A 271 -7.49 34.00 4.13
C MET A 271 -6.64 34.46 2.94
N ALA A 272 -5.31 34.46 3.10
CA ALA A 272 -4.39 34.97 2.08
C ALA A 272 -4.03 33.91 1.02
N ASP A 273 -4.06 32.63 1.37
CA ASP A 273 -3.85 31.52 0.45
C ASP A 273 -5.16 30.79 0.16
N GLU A 274 -5.98 31.33 -0.75
CA GLU A 274 -7.23 30.66 -1.21
C GLU A 274 -6.99 29.27 -1.82
N LYS A 275 -5.73 28.92 -2.13
CA LYS A 275 -5.39 27.72 -2.91
C LYS A 275 -5.06 26.49 -2.07
N SER A 276 -4.65 26.62 -0.79
CA SER A 276 -4.27 25.44 0.01
C SER A 276 -4.10 25.70 1.50
N GLU A 277 -4.86 24.99 2.34
CA GLU A 277 -4.71 25.00 3.80
C GLU A 277 -3.35 24.45 4.26
N ILE A 278 -2.72 23.59 3.45
CA ILE A 278 -1.37 23.09 3.71
C ILE A 278 -0.37 24.24 3.61
N LEU A 279 -0.48 25.11 2.59
CA LEU A 279 0.41 26.25 2.44
C LEU A 279 0.22 27.26 3.58
N SER A 280 -1.04 27.55 3.95
CA SER A 280 -1.36 28.42 5.09
C SER A 280 -0.75 27.89 6.39
N ALA A 281 -0.92 26.60 6.67
CA ALA A 281 -0.36 25.95 7.85
C ALA A 281 1.18 25.98 7.86
N LEU A 282 1.82 25.74 6.71
CA LEU A 282 3.27 25.81 6.58
C LEU A 282 3.78 27.23 6.81
N LYS A 283 3.14 28.25 6.22
CA LYS A 283 3.50 29.67 6.43
C LYS A 283 3.37 30.11 7.88
N LEU A 284 2.37 29.60 8.60
CA LEU A 284 2.21 29.87 10.03
C LEU A 284 3.30 29.22 10.88
N SER A 285 3.85 28.08 10.44
CA SER A 285 4.85 27.31 11.18
C SER A 285 6.31 27.72 10.94
N TYR A 286 6.56 28.66 10.00
CA TYR A 286 7.89 29.12 9.59
C TYR A 286 8.18 30.50 10.18
#